data_AF-A0A7X0SEU8-F1
#
_entry.id   AF-A0A7X0SEU8-F1
#
_cell.length_a   1.000
_cell.length_b   1.000
_cell.length_c   1.000
_cell.angle_alpha   90.00
_cell.angle_beta   90.00
_cell.angle_gamma   90.00
#
_symmetry.space_group_name_H-M   'P 1'
#
loop_
_entity.id
_entity.type
_entity.pdbx_description
1 polymer ?
#
loop_
_entity_poly.entity_id
_entity_poly.type
_entity_poly.pdbx_seq_one_letter_code
_entity_poly.pdbx_strand_id
1 'polypeptide(L)'
;MEKEYDYIRGNMAINPDRKYEDFNDDQRKKDLERAEKEKRKKIMALRDKKTKNIIQVALVICVLGVITVMRDGKVYKTQKKLTDMRYEVKNAVAANEALRVDFLKFSSLDNVKAAAKSMGMTNPNNNEAITVDMTKNYFPELTENSIIKKEKDTLFSKLMGAIKK
;
A
#
# COMPACT_ATOMS: atom_id res chain seq x y z
N MET A 1 -11.77 -23.99 81.23
CA MET A 1 -10.72 -25.02 81.12
C MET A 1 -9.68 -24.68 82.16
N GLU A 2 -9.71 -25.39 83.29
CA GLU A 2 -8.82 -25.16 84.42
C GLU A 2 -7.39 -25.59 84.04
N LYS A 3 -6.39 -24.73 84.29
CA LYS A 3 -4.98 -25.06 84.11
C LYS A 3 -4.50 -25.77 85.38
N GLU A 4 -4.22 -27.06 85.26
CA GLU A 4 -3.68 -27.90 86.34
C GLU A 4 -2.20 -27.54 86.56
N TYR A 5 -1.84 -27.18 87.79
CA TYR A 5 -0.45 -26.91 88.18
C TYR A 5 0.05 -28.08 89.01
N ASP A 6 1.13 -28.71 88.54
CA ASP A 6 1.78 -29.82 89.21
C ASP A 6 2.70 -29.28 90.33
N TYR A 7 2.28 -29.44 91.59
CA TYR A 7 3.04 -28.96 92.75
C TYR A 7 3.91 -30.08 93.31
N ILE A 8 5.20 -30.07 92.97
CA ILE A 8 6.20 -30.94 93.61
C ILE A 8 6.53 -30.36 94.99
N ARG A 9 6.04 -31.00 96.05
CA ARG A 9 6.36 -30.66 97.44
C ARG A 9 7.69 -31.32 97.84
N GLY A 10 8.78 -30.54 97.87
CA GLY A 10 10.09 -30.97 98.38
C GLY A 10 11.08 -29.80 98.48
N ASN A 11 12.04 -29.90 99.40
CA ASN A 11 13.07 -28.88 99.70
C ASN A 11 14.20 -28.79 98.65
N MET A 12 13.90 -29.03 97.38
CA MET A 12 14.88 -29.10 96.30
C MET A 12 14.42 -28.33 95.05
N ALA A 13 13.85 -27.14 95.25
CA ALA A 13 13.63 -26.18 94.18
C ALA A 13 14.49 -24.94 94.44
N ILE A 14 15.79 -25.01 94.10
CA ILE A 14 16.75 -23.93 94.36
C ILE A 14 16.56 -22.70 93.45
N ASN A 15 15.72 -22.80 92.41
CA ASN A 15 15.10 -21.66 91.74
C ASN A 15 13.98 -22.16 90.81
N PRO A 16 12.69 -21.94 91.13
CA PRO A 16 11.62 -22.20 90.17
C PRO A 16 11.61 -21.11 89.09
N ASP A 17 11.91 -21.47 87.85
CA ASP A 17 11.77 -20.56 86.71
C ASP A 17 10.30 -20.20 86.51
N ARG A 18 9.95 -18.94 86.83
CA ARG A 18 8.63 -18.39 86.52
C ARG A 18 8.52 -18.15 85.02
N LYS A 19 7.71 -18.95 84.33
CA LYS A 19 7.26 -18.64 82.97
C LYS A 19 6.28 -17.47 83.03
N TYR A 20 6.76 -16.25 82.79
CA TYR A 20 5.88 -15.15 82.44
C TYR A 20 5.38 -15.39 81.01
N GLU A 21 4.06 -15.47 80.80
CA GLU A 21 3.48 -15.36 79.45
C GLU A 21 3.80 -13.94 78.95
N ASP A 22 4.86 -13.80 78.15
CA ASP A 22 5.29 -12.52 77.60
C ASP A 22 4.35 -12.09 76.46
N PHE A 23 3.16 -11.62 76.83
CA PHE A 23 2.13 -11.13 75.89
C PHE A 23 2.67 -10.05 74.93
N ASN A 24 3.74 -9.33 75.32
CA ASN A 24 4.40 -8.33 74.49
C ASN A 24 5.31 -8.94 73.41
N ASP A 25 5.88 -10.12 73.63
CA ASP A 25 6.80 -10.75 72.69
C ASP A 25 6.06 -11.29 71.45
N ASP A 26 4.83 -11.79 71.64
CA ASP A 26 3.95 -12.21 70.54
C ASP A 26 3.45 -11.04 69.69
N GLN A 27 3.16 -9.89 70.30
CA GLN A 27 2.80 -8.68 69.56
C GLN A 27 3.99 -8.14 68.76
N ARG A 28 5.18 -8.10 69.37
CA ARG A 28 6.43 -7.71 68.68
C ARG A 28 6.72 -8.62 67.49
N LYS A 29 6.57 -9.94 67.62
CA LYS A 29 6.72 -10.88 66.50
C LYS A 29 5.72 -10.62 65.37
N LYS A 30 4.45 -10.39 65.69
CA LYS A 30 3.42 -10.05 64.69
C LYS A 30 3.72 -8.74 63.96
N ASP A 31 4.22 -7.73 64.66
CA ASP A 31 4.57 -6.44 64.06
C ASP A 31 5.84 -6.54 63.20
N LEU A 32 6.83 -7.34 63.62
CA LEU A 32 7.99 -7.67 62.79
C LEU A 32 7.60 -8.41 61.52
N GLU A 33 6.72 -9.41 61.60
CA GLU A 33 6.20 -10.13 60.43
C GLU A 33 5.43 -9.21 59.48
N ARG A 34 4.62 -8.28 60.01
CA ARG A 34 3.92 -7.27 59.21
C ARG A 34 4.91 -6.36 58.50
N ALA A 35 5.92 -5.86 59.20
CA ALA A 35 6.97 -5.02 58.63
C ALA A 35 7.76 -5.76 57.53
N GLU A 36 8.05 -7.04 57.71
CA GLU A 36 8.69 -7.86 56.68
C GLU A 36 7.79 -8.07 55.45
N LYS A 37 6.51 -8.37 55.66
CA LYS A 37 5.52 -8.51 54.58
C LYS A 37 5.41 -7.21 53.78
N GLU A 38 5.40 -6.06 54.44
CA GLU A 38 5.38 -4.75 53.77
C GLU A 38 6.66 -4.47 52.99
N LYS A 39 7.83 -4.80 53.54
CA LYS A 39 9.11 -4.68 52.82
C LYS A 39 9.11 -5.55 51.56
N ARG A 40 8.64 -6.80 51.65
CA ARG A 40 8.52 -7.71 50.50
C ARG A 40 7.57 -7.15 49.43
N LYS A 41 6.39 -6.64 49.82
CA LYS A 41 5.45 -5.99 48.90
C LYS A 41 6.06 -4.78 48.20
N LYS A 42 6.81 -3.93 48.93
CA LYS A 42 7.51 -2.78 48.35
C LYS A 42 8.58 -3.22 47.33
N ILE A 43 9.36 -4.26 47.65
CA ILE A 43 10.36 -4.81 46.73
C ILE A 43 9.70 -5.39 45.46
N MET A 44 8.61 -6.15 45.61
CA MET A 44 7.83 -6.67 44.48
C MET A 44 7.27 -5.54 43.61
N ALA A 45 6.66 -4.53 44.21
CA ALA A 45 6.13 -3.37 43.48
C ALA A 45 7.23 -2.60 42.71
N LEU A 46 8.45 -2.51 43.27
CA LEU A 46 9.59 -1.91 42.57
C LEU A 46 10.06 -2.78 41.39
N ARG A 47 10.05 -4.11 41.54
CA ARG A 47 10.37 -5.04 40.44
C ARG A 47 9.33 -4.95 39.32
N ASP A 48 8.05 -4.93 39.67
CA ASP A 48 6.95 -4.81 38.71
C ASP A 48 6.99 -3.49 37.94
N LYS A 49 7.36 -2.39 38.60
CA LYS A 49 7.57 -1.10 37.92
C LYS A 49 8.72 -1.18 36.90
N LYS A 50 9.84 -1.84 37.26
CA LYS A 50 10.98 -2.02 36.34
C LYS A 50 10.62 -2.90 35.15
N THR A 51 9.93 -4.02 35.37
CA THR A 51 9.52 -4.92 34.27
C THR A 51 8.51 -4.25 33.35
N LYS A 52 7.54 -3.51 33.88
CA LYS A 52 6.60 -2.72 33.07
C LYS A 52 7.30 -1.70 32.17
N ASN A 53 8.28 -0.97 32.70
CA ASN A 53 9.05 -0.01 31.91
C ASN A 53 9.85 -0.69 30.79
N ILE A 54 10.49 -1.83 31.08
CA ILE A 54 11.23 -2.61 30.07
C ILE A 54 10.27 -3.11 28.98
N ILE A 55 9.11 -3.63 29.35
CA ILE A 55 8.09 -4.11 28.40
C ILE A 55 7.58 -2.96 27.53
N GLN A 56 7.37 -1.77 28.11
CA GLN A 56 6.94 -0.59 27.36
C GLN A 56 7.98 -0.16 26.32
N VAL A 57 9.27 -0.15 26.69
CA VAL A 57 10.36 0.15 25.74
C VAL A 57 10.45 -0.92 24.66
N ALA A 58 10.35 -2.21 25.03
CA ALA A 58 10.37 -3.32 24.09
C ALA A 58 9.21 -3.24 23.07
N LEU A 59 8.02 -2.83 23.51
CA LEU A 59 6.86 -2.59 22.64
C LEU A 59 7.14 -1.50 21.60
N VAL A 60 7.74 -0.38 22.02
CA VAL A 60 8.08 0.71 21.09
C VAL A 60 9.08 0.23 20.03
N ILE A 61 10.12 -0.50 20.43
CA ILE A 61 11.12 -1.05 19.50
C ILE A 61 10.47 -2.06 18.55
N CYS A 62 9.58 -2.92 19.05
CA CYS A 62 8.86 -3.89 18.24
C CYS A 62 8.00 -3.21 17.17
N VAL A 63 7.22 -2.18 17.55
CA VAL A 63 6.39 -1.42 16.60
C VAL A 63 7.25 -0.74 15.54
N LEU A 64 8.37 -0.10 15.92
CA LEU A 64 9.29 0.51 14.98
C LEU A 64 9.96 -0.52 14.04
N GLY A 65 10.31 -1.69 14.57
CA GLY A 65 10.84 -2.81 13.78
C GLY A 65 9.85 -3.29 12.73
N VAL A 66 8.59 -3.52 13.11
CA VAL A 66 7.51 -3.95 12.19
C VAL A 66 7.27 -2.90 11.10
N ILE A 67 7.21 -1.61 11.46
CA ILE A 67 7.04 -0.51 10.49
C ILE A 67 8.17 -0.50 9.46
N THR A 68 9.41 -0.72 9.90
CA THR A 68 10.59 -0.71 9.03
C THR A 68 10.54 -1.86 8.02
N VAL A 69 10.26 -3.09 8.48
CA VAL A 69 10.12 -4.26 7.59
C VAL A 69 8.96 -4.09 6.61
N MET A 70 7.82 -3.55 7.06
CA MET A 70 6.68 -3.29 6.17
C MET A 70 7.02 -2.28 5.07
N ARG A 71 7.80 -1.24 5.41
CA ARG A 71 8.25 -0.23 4.45
C ARG A 71 9.11 -0.86 3.38
N ASP A 72 10.08 -1.69 3.75
CA ASP A 72 10.95 -2.38 2.80
C ASP A 72 10.13 -3.31 1.88
N GLY A 73 9.18 -4.07 2.45
CA GLY A 73 8.27 -4.90 1.66
C GLY A 73 7.46 -4.12 0.61
N LYS A 74 7.02 -2.89 0.93
CA LYS A 74 6.32 -2.01 -0.02
C LYS A 74 7.25 -1.52 -1.13
N VAL A 75 8.50 -1.18 -0.80
CA VAL A 75 9.51 -0.75 -1.77
C VAL A 75 9.78 -1.87 -2.79
N TYR A 76 10.00 -3.11 -2.34
CA TYR A 76 10.21 -4.24 -3.24
C TYR A 76 9.04 -4.51 -4.17
N LYS A 77 7.80 -4.44 -3.66
CA LYS A 77 6.59 -4.57 -4.51
C LYS A 77 6.52 -3.47 -5.57
N THR A 78 6.89 -2.24 -5.20
CA THR A 78 6.86 -1.10 -6.12
C THR A 78 7.95 -1.21 -7.18
N GLN A 79 9.15 -1.63 -6.80
CA GLN A 79 10.25 -1.91 -7.73
C GLN A 79 9.89 -3.02 -8.72
N LYS A 80 9.28 -4.11 -8.23
CA LYS A 80 8.83 -5.20 -9.11
C LYS A 80 7.80 -4.71 -10.13
N LYS A 81 6.78 -3.98 -9.70
CA LYS A 81 5.77 -3.39 -10.61
C LYS A 81 6.40 -2.46 -11.65
N LEU A 82 7.40 -1.66 -11.25
CA LEU A 82 8.14 -0.79 -12.16
C LEU A 82 8.92 -1.60 -13.20
N THR A 83 9.55 -2.69 -12.80
CA THR A 83 10.29 -3.58 -13.72
C THR A 83 9.34 -4.28 -14.69
N ASP A 84 8.22 -4.82 -14.19
CA ASP A 84 7.21 -5.49 -15.02
C ASP A 84 6.61 -4.51 -16.04
N MET A 85 6.27 -3.29 -15.60
CA MET A 85 5.77 -2.23 -16.49
C MET A 85 6.82 -1.82 -17.53
N ARG A 86 8.11 -1.73 -17.17
CA ARG A 86 9.19 -1.46 -18.14
C ARG A 86 9.29 -2.56 -19.18
N TYR A 87 9.13 -3.82 -18.79
CA TYR A 87 9.15 -4.95 -19.71
C TYR A 87 7.95 -4.90 -20.66
N GLU A 88 6.75 -4.62 -20.14
CA GLU A 88 5.54 -4.45 -20.93
C GLU A 88 5.67 -3.31 -21.95
N VAL A 89 6.19 -2.15 -21.54
CA VAL A 89 6.47 -1.03 -22.44
C VAL A 89 7.47 -1.41 -23.52
N LYS A 90 8.56 -2.11 -23.16
CA LYS A 90 9.56 -2.57 -24.15
C LYS A 90 8.93 -3.50 -25.18
N ASN A 91 8.07 -4.43 -24.75
CA ASN A 91 7.37 -5.34 -25.65
C ASN A 91 6.37 -4.59 -26.54
N ALA A 92 5.63 -3.62 -25.99
CA ALA A 92 4.71 -2.80 -26.77
C ALA A 92 5.44 -1.94 -27.82
N VAL A 93 6.62 -1.40 -27.48
CA VAL A 93 7.47 -0.67 -28.44
C VAL A 93 7.98 -1.60 -29.53
N ALA A 94 8.50 -2.78 -29.18
CA ALA A 94 8.97 -3.76 -30.17
C ALA A 94 7.84 -4.23 -31.10
N ALA A 95 6.63 -4.45 -30.56
CA ALA A 95 5.46 -4.79 -31.35
C ALA A 95 5.05 -3.65 -32.30
N ASN A 96 5.07 -2.40 -31.84
CA ASN A 96 4.81 -1.23 -32.68
C ASN A 96 5.87 -1.06 -33.78
N GLU A 97 7.14 -1.29 -33.47
CA GLU A 97 8.22 -1.25 -34.48
C GLU A 97 8.03 -2.34 -35.53
N ALA A 98 7.71 -3.57 -35.13
CA ALA A 98 7.43 -4.67 -36.05
C ALA A 98 6.24 -4.34 -36.97
N LEU A 99 5.13 -3.85 -36.41
CA LEU A 99 3.96 -3.43 -37.19
C LEU A 99 4.30 -2.30 -38.17
N ARG A 100 5.14 -1.34 -37.75
CA ARG A 100 5.59 -0.25 -38.62
C ARG A 100 6.44 -0.77 -39.78
N VAL A 101 7.31 -1.74 -39.53
CA VAL A 101 8.11 -2.40 -40.57
C VAL A 101 7.21 -3.17 -41.53
N ASP A 102 6.21 -3.90 -41.04
CA ASP A 102 5.30 -4.66 -41.90
C ASP A 102 4.37 -3.74 -42.70
N PHE A 103 3.93 -2.62 -42.13
CA PHE A 103 3.22 -1.59 -42.88
C PHE A 103 4.09 -1.01 -44.00
N LEU A 104 5.37 -0.71 -43.74
CA LEU A 104 6.30 -0.24 -44.77
C LEU A 104 6.53 -1.28 -45.87
N LYS A 105 6.60 -2.57 -45.54
CA LYS A 105 6.68 -3.65 -46.54
C LYS A 105 5.40 -3.70 -47.38
N PHE A 106 4.22 -3.64 -46.77
CA PHE A 106 2.95 -3.69 -47.52
C PHE A 106 2.73 -2.44 -48.38
N SER A 107 3.08 -1.27 -47.84
CA SER A 107 3.08 0.02 -48.54
C SER A 107 4.22 0.15 -49.56
N SER A 108 5.15 -0.80 -49.62
CA SER A 108 6.26 -0.74 -50.58
C SER A 108 5.69 -0.73 -52.00
N LEU A 109 6.30 0.11 -52.84
CA LEU A 109 5.83 0.39 -54.19
C LEU A 109 5.68 -0.90 -55.03
N ASP A 110 6.53 -1.91 -54.78
CA ASP A 110 6.46 -3.20 -55.47
C ASP A 110 5.23 -4.02 -55.09
N ASN A 111 4.84 -4.03 -53.81
CA ASN A 111 3.64 -4.72 -53.35
C ASN A 111 2.37 -3.99 -53.81
N VAL A 112 2.36 -2.66 -53.74
CA VAL A 112 1.25 -1.84 -54.28
C VAL A 112 1.12 -2.06 -55.79
N LYS A 113 2.23 -2.11 -56.52
CA LYS A 113 2.25 -2.38 -57.97
C LYS A 113 1.77 -3.80 -58.31
N ALA A 114 2.12 -4.80 -57.51
CA ALA A 114 1.65 -6.17 -57.69
C ALA A 114 0.13 -6.28 -57.43
N ALA A 115 -0.38 -5.66 -56.37
CA ALA A 115 -1.81 -5.60 -56.07
C ALA A 115 -2.61 -4.79 -57.10
N ALA A 116 -2.07 -3.66 -57.58
CA ALA A 116 -2.69 -2.88 -58.64
C ALA A 116 -2.79 -3.69 -59.94
N LYS A 117 -1.72 -4.40 -60.32
CA LYS A 117 -1.73 -5.30 -61.48
C LYS A 117 -2.74 -6.44 -61.34
N SER A 118 -2.90 -7.06 -60.17
CA SER A 118 -3.90 -8.11 -59.98
C SER A 118 -5.34 -7.58 -60.01
N MET A 119 -5.55 -6.31 -59.67
CA MET A 119 -6.81 -5.59 -59.85
C MET A 119 -7.03 -5.07 -61.28
N GLY A 120 -6.18 -5.46 -62.24
CA GLY A 120 -6.30 -5.05 -63.63
C GLY A 120 -5.83 -3.62 -63.92
N MET A 121 -5.19 -2.95 -62.96
CA MET A 121 -4.59 -1.64 -63.21
C MET A 121 -3.29 -1.81 -64.00
N THR A 122 -3.22 -1.16 -65.17
CA THR A 122 -2.03 -1.12 -66.01
C THR A 122 -1.24 0.15 -65.72
N ASN A 123 0.08 0.10 -65.95
CA ASN A 123 0.91 1.29 -65.81
C ASN A 123 0.58 2.22 -66.98
N PRO A 124 0.30 3.51 -66.76
CA PRO A 124 -0.13 4.42 -67.82
C PRO A 124 0.95 4.49 -68.89
N ASN A 125 0.59 4.13 -70.12
CA ASN A 125 1.45 4.25 -71.29
C ASN A 125 1.04 5.52 -72.04
N ASN A 126 2.01 6.29 -72.55
CA ASN A 126 1.74 7.55 -73.25
C ASN A 126 0.85 7.37 -74.49
N ASN A 127 0.74 6.14 -74.99
CA ASN A 127 -0.10 5.77 -76.14
C ASN A 127 -1.58 5.49 -75.78
N GLU A 128 -1.93 5.34 -74.50
CA GLU A 128 -3.30 5.07 -74.01
C GLU A 128 -3.87 6.24 -73.19
N ALA A 129 -3.17 7.38 -73.16
CA ALA A 129 -3.59 8.56 -72.42
C ALA A 129 -4.81 9.22 -73.09
N ILE A 130 -5.96 9.17 -72.42
CA ILE A 130 -7.15 9.93 -72.81
C ILE A 130 -6.94 11.37 -72.35
N THR A 131 -6.72 12.28 -73.30
CA THR A 131 -6.70 13.71 -73.02
C THR A 131 -8.13 14.21 -72.91
N VAL A 132 -8.55 14.56 -71.69
CA VAL A 132 -9.86 15.15 -71.43
C VAL A 132 -9.71 16.68 -71.47
N ASP A 133 -10.49 17.31 -72.34
CA ASP A 133 -10.51 18.76 -72.51
C ASP A 133 -11.27 19.42 -71.35
N MET A 134 -10.54 19.88 -70.33
CA MET A 134 -11.05 20.50 -69.10
C MET A 134 -11.82 21.81 -69.31
N THR A 135 -11.93 22.31 -70.54
CA THR A 135 -12.75 23.50 -70.86
C THR A 135 -14.25 23.22 -70.77
N LYS A 136 -14.67 21.95 -70.83
CA LYS A 136 -16.06 21.54 -70.66
C LYS A 136 -16.37 21.19 -69.20
N ASN A 137 -17.51 21.66 -68.72
CA ASN A 137 -17.97 21.35 -67.37
C ASN A 137 -18.62 19.95 -67.35
N TYR A 138 -17.82 18.93 -67.04
CA TYR A 138 -18.25 17.53 -67.00
C TYR A 138 -19.06 17.15 -65.76
N PHE A 139 -19.21 18.07 -64.81
CA PHE A 139 -19.97 17.87 -63.58
C PHE A 139 -20.95 19.03 -63.32
N PRO A 140 -21.97 19.21 -64.17
CA PRO A 140 -22.92 20.32 -64.08
C PRO A 140 -23.75 20.32 -62.78
N GLU A 141 -23.83 19.19 -62.07
CA GLU A 141 -24.57 19.07 -60.81
C GLU A 141 -23.76 19.48 -59.57
N LEU A 142 -22.45 19.75 -59.71
CA LEU A 142 -21.57 20.18 -58.62
C LEU A 142 -21.42 21.71 -58.53
N THR A 143 -22.47 22.47 -58.84
CA THR A 143 -22.47 23.92 -58.57
C THR A 143 -22.34 24.18 -57.07
N GLU A 144 -21.50 25.16 -56.70
CA GLU A 144 -21.00 25.53 -55.35
C GLU A 144 -22.04 25.62 -54.20
N ASN A 145 -23.33 25.55 -54.51
CA ASN A 145 -24.43 25.63 -53.55
C ASN A 145 -24.57 24.40 -52.62
N SER A 146 -23.86 23.29 -52.89
CA SER A 146 -23.87 22.12 -51.99
C SER A 146 -22.82 22.21 -50.87
N ILE A 147 -21.84 23.11 -50.97
CA ILE A 147 -20.76 23.23 -49.96
C ILE A 147 -21.20 24.11 -48.78
N ILE A 148 -22.19 24.99 -48.94
CA ILE A 148 -22.57 25.99 -47.91
C ILE A 148 -23.69 25.52 -46.97
N LYS A 149 -24.40 24.43 -47.28
CA LYS A 149 -25.56 24.00 -46.45
C LYS A 149 -25.27 22.87 -45.47
N LYS A 150 -24.29 23.00 -44.56
CA LYS A 150 -24.29 22.32 -43.24
C LYS A 150 -23.42 23.03 -42.20
N GLU A 151 -23.65 24.32 -41.94
CA GLU A 151 -23.30 24.85 -40.62
C GLU A 151 -24.45 24.48 -39.67
N LYS A 152 -24.36 23.27 -39.07
CA LYS A 152 -25.23 22.91 -37.95
C LYS A 152 -24.85 23.81 -36.79
N ASP A 153 -25.85 24.47 -36.20
CA ASP A 153 -25.76 25.19 -34.93
C ASP A 153 -24.99 24.37 -33.90
N THR A 154 -23.69 24.63 -33.78
CA THR A 154 -22.82 23.91 -32.87
C THR A 154 -22.82 24.66 -31.54
N LEU A 155 -22.91 23.92 -30.43
CA LEU A 155 -23.17 24.36 -29.04
C LEU A 155 -22.45 25.65 -28.58
N PHE A 156 -21.32 25.98 -29.18
CA PHE A 156 -20.61 27.24 -28.99
C PHE A 156 -21.43 28.49 -29.36
N SER A 157 -22.22 28.47 -30.44
CA SER A 157 -23.02 29.63 -30.85
C SER A 157 -24.15 29.95 -29.85
N LYS A 158 -24.75 28.91 -29.26
CA LYS A 158 -25.74 29.04 -28.17
C LYS A 158 -25.11 29.56 -26.88
N LEU A 159 -23.91 29.09 -26.52
CA LEU A 159 -23.19 29.56 -25.32
C LEU A 159 -22.77 31.02 -25.46
N MET A 160 -22.27 31.42 -26.63
CA MET A 160 -21.84 32.80 -26.86
C MET A 160 -23.02 33.79 -26.87
N GLY A 161 -24.19 33.36 -27.40
CA GLY A 161 -25.42 34.15 -27.36
C GLY A 161 -25.97 34.36 -25.94
N ALA A 162 -25.80 33.39 -25.04
CA ALA A 162 -26.26 33.49 -23.65
C ALA A 162 -25.36 34.39 -22.77
N ILE A 163 -24.08 34.53 -23.12
CA ILE A 163 -23.13 35.40 -22.40
C ILE A 163 -23.27 36.88 -22.81
N LYS A 164 -23.86 37.15 -23.99
CA LYS A 164 -24.02 38.52 -24.52
C LYS A 164 -25.37 39.18 -24.15
N LYS A 165 -26.15 38.57 -23.25
CA LYS A 165 -27.43 39.08 -22.76
C LYS A 165 -27.34 39.28 -21.24
#